data_AF-A0A061AAI0-F1
#
_entry.id   AF-A0A061AAI0-F1
#
_cell.length_a   1.000
_cell.length_b   1.000
_cell.length_c   1.000
_cell.angle_alpha   90.00
_cell.angle_beta   90.00
_cell.angle_gamma   90.00
#
_symmetry.space_group_name_H-M   'P 1'
#
loop_
_entity.id
_entity.type
_entity.pdbx_description
1 polymer ?
#
loop_
_entity_poly.entity_id
_entity_poly.type
_entity_poly.pdbx_seq_one_letter_code
_entity_poly.pdbx_strand_id
1 'polypeptide(L)'
;MKKNVVRIVQSTLYYISIIFLLFLLIVSVMIPNGLVKTIGVGWYRVVSNSMEPIIMTGDYILVLRDQNVDAFEDGDIIVFETYFLVPGINMYQKEVVTHHFYRVDEDGFIITYPHSQYGLSPSERQYDSWRKGPGTPYDVTVDDVLGRHLTTIPSSGIFGFILSPYGLLVIVVNVGLIYGLIYFFKKDGKKKELEVCEEEVTDAVDEDKDHDVE
;
A
#
# COMPACT_ATOMS: atom_id res chain seq x y z
N MET A 1 -6.57 -14.55 39.76
CA MET A 1 -6.44 -13.14 39.34
C MET A 1 -7.79 -12.45 39.51
N LYS A 2 -7.85 -11.26 40.14
CA LYS A 2 -9.11 -10.50 40.29
C LYS A 2 -9.75 -10.29 38.90
N LYS A 3 -11.02 -10.66 38.73
CA LYS A 3 -11.78 -10.54 37.46
C LYS A 3 -11.64 -9.15 36.81
N ASN A 4 -11.47 -8.11 37.63
CA ASN A 4 -11.28 -6.73 37.17
C ASN A 4 -9.91 -6.50 36.50
N VAL A 5 -8.85 -7.14 36.99
CA VAL A 5 -7.50 -7.03 36.42
C VAL A 5 -7.42 -7.74 35.07
N VAL A 6 -8.06 -8.91 34.95
CA VAL A 6 -8.15 -9.65 33.67
C VAL A 6 -8.90 -8.82 32.62
N ARG A 7 -10.01 -8.19 33.00
CA ARG A 7 -10.80 -7.34 32.12
C ARG A 7 -10.02 -6.10 31.66
N ILE A 8 -9.27 -5.46 32.56
CA ILE A 8 -8.42 -4.31 32.22
C ILE A 8 -7.31 -4.71 31.24
N VAL A 9 -6.56 -5.78 31.55
CA VAL A 9 -5.47 -6.27 30.68
C VAL A 9 -6.00 -6.66 29.30
N GLN A 10 -7.16 -7.32 29.23
CA GLN A 10 -7.79 -7.71 27.98
C GLN A 10 -8.24 -6.49 27.15
N SER A 11 -8.83 -5.47 27.79
CA SER A 11 -9.17 -4.22 27.12
C SER A 11 -7.92 -3.46 26.64
N THR A 12 -6.86 -3.40 27.44
CA THR A 12 -5.61 -2.73 27.07
C THR A 12 -4.94 -3.40 25.86
N LEU A 13 -4.82 -4.73 25.88
CA LEU A 13 -4.24 -5.49 24.75
C LEU A 13 -5.06 -5.30 23.46
N TYR A 14 -6.38 -5.25 23.61
CA TYR A 14 -7.32 -5.02 22.52
C TYR A 14 -7.17 -3.63 21.88
N TYR A 15 -7.11 -2.57 22.68
CA TYR A 15 -6.88 -1.21 22.16
C TYR A 15 -5.50 -1.06 21.51
N ILE A 16 -4.46 -1.68 22.07
CA ILE A 16 -3.12 -1.71 21.45
C ILE A 16 -3.18 -2.36 20.08
N SER A 17 -3.87 -3.50 19.96
CA SER A 17 -4.01 -4.20 18.67
C SER A 17 -4.78 -3.38 17.64
N ILE A 18 -5.80 -2.62 18.07
CA ILE A 18 -6.55 -1.68 17.21
C ILE A 18 -5.67 -0.53 16.75
N ILE A 19 -4.94 0.11 17.67
CA ILE A 19 -4.03 1.22 17.34
C ILE A 19 -2.95 0.75 16.37
N PHE A 20 -2.43 -0.46 16.57
CA PHE A 20 -1.46 -1.07 15.67
C PHE A 20 -2.06 -1.34 14.28
N LEU A 21 -3.27 -1.87 14.20
CA LEU A 21 -3.95 -2.12 12.92
C LEU A 21 -4.30 -0.82 12.18
N LEU A 22 -4.78 0.20 12.91
CA LEU A 22 -5.03 1.55 12.39
C LEU A 22 -3.74 2.21 11.92
N PHE A 23 -2.66 2.09 12.68
CA PHE A 23 -1.34 2.58 12.29
C PHE A 23 -0.88 1.93 10.98
N LEU A 24 -1.01 0.61 10.83
CA LEU A 24 -0.67 -0.08 9.59
C LEU A 24 -1.50 0.41 8.41
N LEU A 25 -2.82 0.62 8.60
CA LEU A 25 -3.68 1.17 7.55
C LEU A 25 -3.32 2.62 7.20
N ILE A 26 -3.04 3.46 8.19
CA ILE A 26 -2.64 4.86 7.98
C ILE A 26 -1.31 4.92 7.23
N VAL A 27 -0.32 4.14 7.63
CA VAL A 27 0.98 4.05 6.91
C VAL A 27 0.77 3.58 5.47
N SER A 28 -0.09 2.58 5.26
CA SER A 28 -0.41 2.06 3.93
C SER A 28 -1.12 3.08 3.04
N VAL A 29 -1.95 3.97 3.61
CA VAL A 29 -2.71 4.99 2.86
C VAL A 29 -1.93 6.28 2.68
N MET A 30 -1.10 6.68 3.67
CA MET A 30 -0.33 7.93 3.65
C MET A 30 0.94 7.84 2.83
N ILE A 31 1.48 6.64 2.59
CA ILE A 31 2.71 6.45 1.83
C ILE A 31 2.47 5.57 0.59
N PRO A 32 1.57 5.98 -0.33
CA PRO A 32 1.55 5.38 -1.66
C PRO A 32 2.87 5.76 -2.35
N ASN A 33 3.62 4.78 -2.83
CA ASN A 33 4.88 4.92 -3.58
C ASN A 33 6.09 5.50 -2.81
N GLY A 34 5.91 6.05 -1.60
CA GLY A 34 6.98 6.66 -0.80
C GLY A 34 7.77 5.70 0.11
N LEU A 35 7.33 4.44 0.25
CA LEU A 35 8.01 3.45 1.10
C LEU A 35 9.43 3.16 0.59
N VAL A 36 9.66 3.14 -0.73
CA VAL A 36 11.02 3.02 -1.28
C VAL A 36 11.91 4.17 -0.83
N LYS A 37 11.37 5.39 -0.84
CA LYS A 37 12.15 6.60 -0.55
C LYS A 37 12.52 6.73 0.93
N THR A 38 11.72 6.18 1.84
CA THR A 38 11.94 6.28 3.30
C THR A 38 12.44 5.00 3.95
N ILE A 39 12.00 3.83 3.49
CA ILE A 39 12.31 2.50 4.06
C ILE A 39 13.29 1.71 3.17
N GLY A 40 13.50 2.16 1.92
CA GLY A 40 14.40 1.49 0.98
C GLY A 40 13.75 0.30 0.24
N VAL A 41 12.47 0.03 0.48
CA VAL A 41 11.71 -1.05 -0.17
C VAL A 41 10.32 -0.56 -0.55
N GLY A 42 9.81 -0.97 -1.70
CA GLY A 42 8.41 -0.70 -2.05
C GLY A 42 7.87 -1.57 -3.15
N TRP A 43 6.54 -1.57 -3.23
CA TRP A 43 5.77 -2.38 -4.16
C TRP A 43 5.14 -1.49 -5.23
N TYR A 44 5.15 -1.95 -6.47
CA TYR A 44 4.49 -1.26 -7.58
C TYR A 44 3.69 -2.25 -8.40
N ARG A 45 2.54 -1.79 -8.92
CA ARG A 45 1.73 -2.58 -9.86
C ARG A 45 2.20 -2.31 -11.27
N VAL A 46 2.41 -3.35 -12.05
CA VAL A 46 2.87 -3.26 -13.45
C VAL A 46 1.68 -2.86 -14.33
N VAL A 47 1.81 -1.75 -15.04
CA VAL A 47 0.73 -1.16 -15.86
C VAL A 47 0.92 -1.43 -17.35
N SER A 48 2.16 -1.56 -17.82
CA SER A 48 2.50 -1.81 -19.23
C SER A 48 2.99 -3.23 -19.48
N ASN A 49 2.81 -3.69 -20.71
CA ASN A 49 3.24 -5.01 -21.19
C ASN A 49 4.69 -5.04 -21.72
N SER A 50 5.47 -3.98 -21.50
CA SER A 50 6.82 -3.83 -22.07
C SER A 50 7.84 -4.82 -21.51
N MET A 51 7.55 -5.44 -20.37
CA MET A 51 8.39 -6.44 -19.71
C MET A 51 7.87 -7.88 -19.85
N GLU A 52 6.83 -8.10 -20.65
CA GLU A 52 6.34 -9.45 -20.91
C GLU A 52 7.34 -10.24 -21.78
N PRO A 53 7.54 -11.55 -21.51
CA PRO A 53 6.77 -12.40 -20.59
C PRO A 53 7.36 -12.54 -19.17
N ILE A 54 8.48 -11.88 -18.84
CA ILE A 54 9.13 -12.03 -17.53
C ILE A 54 8.31 -11.39 -16.41
N ILE A 55 7.75 -10.22 -16.69
CA ILE A 55 6.90 -9.48 -15.76
C ILE A 55 5.57 -9.21 -16.47
N MET A 56 4.49 -9.82 -15.99
CA MET A 56 3.18 -9.71 -16.63
C MET A 56 2.46 -8.44 -16.22
N THR A 57 1.67 -7.88 -17.15
CA THR A 57 0.79 -6.75 -16.84
C THR A 57 -0.15 -7.10 -15.69
N GLY A 58 -0.23 -6.24 -14.67
CA GLY A 58 -1.06 -6.41 -13.49
C GLY A 58 -0.37 -7.10 -12.30
N ASP A 59 0.81 -7.68 -12.49
CA ASP A 59 1.63 -8.21 -11.39
C ASP A 59 2.15 -7.09 -10.49
N TYR A 60 2.62 -7.48 -9.31
CA TYR A 60 3.28 -6.57 -8.38
C TYR A 60 4.78 -6.83 -8.38
N ILE A 61 5.58 -5.79 -8.41
CA ILE A 61 7.04 -5.90 -8.30
C ILE A 61 7.51 -5.32 -6.98
N LEU A 62 8.49 -5.98 -6.37
CA LEU A 62 9.20 -5.48 -5.20
C LEU A 62 10.49 -4.83 -5.67
N VAL A 63 10.70 -3.60 -5.22
CA VAL A 63 11.81 -2.74 -5.60
C VAL A 63 12.64 -2.39 -4.37
N LEU A 64 13.95 -2.56 -4.48
CA LEU A 64 14.90 -2.07 -3.50
C LEU A 64 15.47 -0.75 -3.98
N ARG A 65 15.50 0.25 -3.09
CA ARG A 65 16.13 1.53 -3.37
C ARG A 65 17.61 1.29 -3.69
N ASP A 66 17.97 1.59 -4.92
CA ASP A 66 19.34 1.58 -5.38
C ASP A 66 19.50 2.78 -6.32
N GLN A 67 20.35 3.72 -5.90
CA GLN A 67 20.65 4.93 -6.67
C GLN A 67 22.11 4.93 -7.16
N ASN A 68 22.83 3.83 -6.96
CA ASN A 68 24.20 3.70 -7.45
C ASN A 68 24.17 3.23 -8.91
N VAL A 69 23.78 4.14 -9.80
CA VAL A 69 23.63 3.84 -11.24
C VAL A 69 24.95 3.44 -11.88
N ASP A 70 26.09 3.88 -11.33
CA ASP A 70 27.43 3.47 -11.77
C ASP A 70 27.70 1.97 -11.57
N ALA A 71 26.95 1.31 -10.68
CA ALA A 71 27.06 -0.12 -10.43
C ALA A 71 26.08 -0.97 -11.24
N PHE A 72 25.25 -0.35 -12.09
CA PHE A 72 24.27 -1.06 -12.90
C PHE A 72 24.93 -1.62 -14.16
N GLU A 73 24.51 -2.83 -14.54
CA GLU A 73 25.00 -3.52 -15.74
C GLU A 73 23.92 -3.58 -16.82
N ASP A 74 24.33 -3.66 -18.09
CA ASP A 74 23.40 -3.85 -19.20
C ASP A 74 22.53 -5.09 -18.96
N GLY A 75 21.22 -4.90 -18.99
CA GLY A 75 20.23 -5.93 -18.73
C GLY A 75 19.65 -5.95 -17.31
N ASP A 76 20.17 -5.16 -16.37
CA ASP A 76 19.56 -5.00 -15.06
C ASP A 76 18.14 -4.45 -15.17
N ILE A 77 17.20 -4.95 -14.36
CA ILE A 77 15.82 -4.44 -14.37
C ILE A 77 15.72 -3.31 -13.33
N ILE A 78 15.44 -2.11 -13.82
CA ILE A 78 15.28 -0.90 -12.99
C ILE A 78 13.85 -0.39 -13.04
N VAL A 79 13.47 0.30 -11.98
CA VAL A 79 12.17 0.93 -11.81
C VAL A 79 12.38 2.43 -11.63
N PHE A 80 11.72 3.23 -12.46
CA PHE A 80 11.90 4.67 -12.51
C PHE A 80 10.59 5.38 -12.85
N GLU A 81 10.50 6.66 -12.52
CA GLU A 81 9.37 7.51 -12.87
C GLU A 81 9.62 8.21 -14.20
N THR A 82 8.65 8.14 -15.12
CA THR A 82 8.77 8.82 -16.42
C THR A 82 7.40 9.27 -16.92
N TYR A 83 7.40 10.02 -18.02
CA TYR A 83 6.19 10.47 -18.67
C TYR A 83 5.96 9.66 -19.96
N PHE A 84 4.76 9.10 -20.08
CA PHE A 84 4.30 8.49 -21.32
C PHE A 84 2.81 8.75 -21.53
N LEU A 85 2.36 8.56 -22.77
CA LEU A 85 0.96 8.68 -23.14
C LEU A 85 0.20 7.48 -22.58
N VAL A 86 -0.64 7.68 -21.57
CA VAL A 86 -1.43 6.60 -20.97
C VAL A 86 -2.57 6.22 -21.93
N PRO A 87 -2.60 4.97 -22.44
CA PRO A 87 -3.69 4.50 -23.28
C PRO A 87 -4.99 4.48 -22.47
N GLY A 88 -6.00 5.25 -22.89
CA GLY A 88 -7.32 5.30 -22.25
C GLY A 88 -7.76 6.70 -21.82
N ILE A 89 -6.83 7.53 -21.34
CA ILE A 89 -7.10 8.94 -20.97
C ILE A 89 -6.50 9.95 -21.96
N ASN A 90 -5.67 9.48 -22.90
CA ASN A 90 -5.02 10.29 -23.95
C ASN A 90 -4.27 11.52 -23.40
N MET A 91 -3.64 11.37 -22.23
CA MET A 91 -2.84 12.39 -21.56
C MET A 91 -1.47 11.82 -21.19
N TYR A 92 -0.47 12.70 -21.16
CA TYR A 92 0.86 12.39 -20.66
C TYR A 92 0.84 12.50 -19.13
N GLN A 93 1.16 11.40 -18.45
CA GLN A 93 1.17 11.34 -17.00
C GLN A 93 2.51 10.81 -16.50
N LYS A 94 2.95 11.30 -15.33
CA LYS A 94 4.10 10.73 -14.64
C LYS A 94 3.68 9.41 -14.02
N GLU A 95 4.29 8.33 -14.46
CA GLU A 95 3.96 6.97 -14.05
C GLU A 95 5.25 6.19 -13.77
N VAL A 96 5.10 5.11 -13.00
CA VAL A 96 6.22 4.22 -12.66
C VAL A 96 6.36 3.18 -13.76
N VAL A 97 7.55 3.10 -14.36
CA VAL A 97 7.88 2.17 -15.44
C VAL A 97 9.02 1.26 -14.98
N THR A 98 9.02 0.03 -15.51
CA THR A 98 10.04 -0.99 -15.23
C THR A 98 10.62 -1.43 -16.56
N HIS A 99 11.91 -1.23 -16.80
CA HIS A 99 12.60 -1.63 -18.04
C HIS A 99 14.02 -2.12 -17.73
N HIS A 100 14.69 -2.68 -18.75
CA HIS A 100 16.10 -2.99 -18.64
C HIS A 100 16.95 -1.72 -18.75
N PHE A 101 17.94 -1.61 -17.88
CA PHE A 101 19.00 -0.63 -17.93
C PHE A 101 20.00 -1.02 -19.03
N TYR A 102 20.48 -0.03 -19.78
CA TYR A 102 21.59 -0.21 -20.72
C TYR A 102 22.85 0.51 -20.23
N ARG A 103 22.80 1.84 -20.16
CA ARG A 103 23.93 2.69 -19.75
C ARG A 103 23.45 4.08 -19.37
N VAL A 104 24.35 4.83 -18.75
CA VAL A 104 24.27 6.28 -18.65
C VAL A 104 24.98 6.90 -19.85
N ASP A 105 24.42 7.95 -20.44
CA ASP A 105 25.08 8.71 -21.49
C ASP A 105 26.03 9.79 -20.95
N GLU A 106 26.66 10.55 -21.86
CA GLU A 106 27.64 11.58 -21.49
C GLU A 106 27.01 12.77 -20.74
N ASP A 107 25.70 12.99 -20.92
CA ASP A 107 24.93 14.06 -20.28
C ASP A 107 24.31 13.62 -18.94
N GLY A 108 24.50 12.36 -18.54
CA GLY A 108 23.98 11.80 -17.29
C GLY A 108 22.57 11.23 -17.40
N PHE A 109 22.06 11.03 -18.62
CA PHE A 109 20.75 10.42 -18.87
C PHE A 109 20.84 8.90 -18.89
N ILE A 110 19.82 8.27 -18.33
CA ILE A 110 19.71 6.81 -18.23
C ILE A 110 18.98 6.30 -19.46
N ILE A 111 19.67 5.45 -20.21
CA ILE A 111 19.12 4.80 -21.39
C ILE A 111 18.57 3.43 -20.99
N THR A 112 17.30 3.20 -21.34
CA THR A 112 16.56 1.97 -21.04
C THR A 112 15.98 1.34 -22.30
N TYR A 113 15.54 0.09 -22.18
CA TYR A 113 14.85 -0.62 -23.25
C TYR A 113 13.86 -1.66 -22.70
N PRO A 114 12.78 -1.96 -23.45
CA PRO A 114 11.79 -2.95 -23.05
C PRO A 114 12.32 -4.38 -23.21
N HIS A 115 11.69 -5.35 -22.54
CA HIS A 115 12.14 -6.74 -22.55
C HIS A 115 12.14 -7.37 -23.96
N SER A 116 11.29 -6.91 -24.87
CA SER A 116 11.29 -7.37 -26.27
C SER A 116 12.62 -7.15 -27.00
N GLN A 117 13.48 -6.26 -26.49
CA GLN A 117 14.80 -5.95 -27.04
C GLN A 117 15.95 -6.62 -26.25
N TYR A 118 15.61 -7.38 -25.21
CA TYR A 118 16.59 -8.09 -24.37
C TYR A 118 17.29 -9.20 -25.15
N GLY A 119 18.62 -9.29 -24.99
CA GLY A 119 19.46 -10.25 -25.71
C GLY A 119 19.84 -9.84 -27.15
N LEU A 120 19.28 -8.76 -27.69
CA LEU A 120 19.72 -8.18 -28.96
C LEU A 120 21.05 -7.45 -28.79
N SER A 121 21.85 -7.41 -29.87
CA SER A 121 23.08 -6.62 -29.89
C SER A 121 22.76 -5.12 -29.73
N PRO A 122 23.65 -4.33 -29.10
CA PRO A 122 23.40 -2.90 -28.90
C PRO A 122 23.13 -2.10 -30.19
N SER A 123 23.64 -2.57 -31.34
CA SER A 123 23.41 -1.96 -32.65
C SER A 123 22.02 -2.23 -33.25
N GLU A 124 21.36 -3.31 -32.82
CA GLU A 124 20.03 -3.71 -33.30
C GLU A 124 18.91 -3.30 -32.33
N ARG A 125 19.30 -2.89 -31.12
CA ARG A 125 18.39 -2.59 -30.02
C ARG A 125 17.66 -1.26 -30.24
N GLN A 126 16.36 -1.27 -30.01
CA GLN A 126 15.58 -0.03 -29.91
C GLN A 126 15.52 0.43 -28.46
N TYR A 127 15.98 1.64 -28.20
CA TYR A 127 15.96 2.26 -26.87
C TYR A 127 14.71 3.09 -26.67
N ASP A 128 14.35 3.29 -25.41
CA ASP A 128 13.17 4.07 -25.06
C ASP A 128 13.34 5.56 -25.37
N SER A 129 12.22 6.21 -25.67
CA SER A 129 12.15 7.66 -25.89
C SER A 129 10.92 8.20 -25.19
N TRP A 130 11.12 8.79 -24.01
CA TRP A 130 10.04 9.28 -23.15
C TRP A 130 9.64 10.69 -23.53
N ARG A 131 8.40 11.07 -23.19
CA ARG A 131 7.84 12.38 -23.56
C ARG A 131 6.90 12.89 -22.49
N LYS A 132 7.06 14.17 -22.13
CA LYS A 132 6.13 14.90 -21.26
C LYS A 132 4.92 15.45 -21.99
N GLY A 133 5.01 15.55 -23.31
CA GLY A 133 3.98 16.15 -24.16
C GLY A 133 4.30 15.99 -25.64
N PRO A 134 3.39 16.45 -26.53
CA PRO A 134 3.63 16.46 -27.95
C PRO A 134 4.90 17.26 -28.29
N GLY A 135 5.95 16.58 -28.76
CA GLY A 135 7.23 17.19 -29.10
C GLY A 135 8.09 17.63 -27.90
N THR A 136 7.72 17.26 -26.67
CA THR A 136 8.51 17.53 -25.46
C THR A 136 9.18 16.24 -25.00
N PRO A 137 10.43 15.96 -25.41
CA PRO A 137 11.16 14.79 -24.93
C PRO A 137 11.35 14.86 -23.41
N TYR A 138 11.53 13.70 -22.80
CA TYR A 138 11.88 13.57 -21.41
C TYR A 138 13.03 12.59 -21.27
N ASP A 139 14.09 13.05 -20.64
CA ASP A 139 15.27 12.23 -20.40
C ASP A 139 15.28 11.82 -18.92
N VAL A 140 15.39 10.52 -18.69
CA VAL A 140 15.35 9.93 -17.35
C VAL A 140 16.71 10.16 -16.70
N THR A 141 16.73 10.68 -15.48
CA THR A 141 17.97 10.87 -14.72
C THR A 141 18.02 9.94 -13.51
N VAL A 142 19.16 9.93 -12.82
CA VAL A 142 19.36 9.20 -11.56
C VAL A 142 18.29 9.53 -10.51
N ASP A 143 17.79 10.77 -10.50
CA ASP A 143 16.77 11.21 -9.54
C ASP A 143 15.39 10.62 -9.81
N ASP A 144 15.13 10.20 -11.05
CA ASP A 144 13.89 9.51 -11.43
C ASP A 144 13.94 8.00 -11.12
N VAL A 145 15.13 7.45 -10.85
CA VAL A 145 15.28 6.03 -10.49
C VAL A 145 14.80 5.81 -9.06
N LEU A 146 13.80 4.95 -8.94
CA LEU A 146 13.27 4.50 -7.65
C LEU A 146 14.16 3.39 -7.08
N GLY A 147 14.62 2.46 -7.94
CA GLY A 147 15.55 1.42 -7.56
C GLY A 147 15.59 0.23 -8.52
N ARG A 148 16.14 -0.89 -8.04
CA ARG A 148 16.26 -2.14 -8.79
C ARG A 148 15.13 -3.10 -8.44
N HIS A 149 14.67 -3.84 -9.45
CA HIS A 149 13.76 -4.97 -9.27
C HIS A 149 14.44 -6.07 -8.45
N LEU A 150 13.74 -6.55 -7.43
CA LEU A 150 14.18 -7.68 -6.61
C LEU A 150 13.41 -8.96 -6.94
N THR A 151 12.08 -8.87 -6.99
CA THR A 151 11.22 -10.01 -7.28
C THR A 151 9.87 -9.55 -7.80
N THR A 152 9.20 -10.44 -8.56
CA THR A 152 7.82 -10.26 -9.02
C THR A 152 6.89 -11.14 -8.20
N ILE A 153 5.75 -10.58 -7.81
CA ILE A 153 4.63 -11.25 -7.16
C ILE A 153 3.51 -11.34 -8.20
N PRO A 154 3.25 -12.55 -8.75
CA PRO A 154 2.17 -12.74 -9.68
C PRO A 154 0.84 -12.34 -9.06
N SER A 155 0.06 -11.55 -9.78
CA SER A 155 -1.28 -11.12 -9.37
C SER A 155 -2.19 -12.32 -9.09
N SER A 156 -2.05 -13.40 -9.87
CA SER A 156 -2.70 -14.69 -9.65
C SER A 156 -2.38 -15.30 -8.28
N GLY A 157 -1.16 -15.11 -7.76
CA GLY A 157 -0.75 -15.55 -6.43
C GLY A 157 -1.48 -14.80 -5.31
N ILE A 158 -1.74 -13.51 -5.49
CA ILE A 158 -2.50 -12.68 -4.54
C ILE A 158 -3.96 -13.15 -4.49
N PHE A 159 -4.60 -13.31 -5.65
CA PHE A 159 -5.97 -13.83 -5.73
C PHE A 159 -6.05 -15.26 -5.18
N GLY A 160 -5.07 -16.11 -5.49
CA GLY A 160 -4.96 -17.46 -4.95
C GLY A 160 -4.85 -17.47 -3.42
N PHE A 161 -4.07 -16.56 -2.83
CA PHE A 161 -3.97 -16.42 -1.38
C PHE A 161 -5.30 -16.00 -0.76
N ILE A 162 -5.97 -14.95 -1.28
CA ILE A 162 -7.25 -14.45 -0.77
C ILE A 162 -8.32 -15.56 -0.75
N LEU A 163 -8.35 -16.40 -1.78
CA LEU A 163 -9.30 -17.50 -1.92
C LEU A 163 -8.86 -18.79 -1.19
N SER A 164 -7.62 -18.84 -0.69
CA SER A 164 -7.11 -20.01 0.03
C SER A 164 -7.74 -20.16 1.43
N PRO A 165 -7.74 -21.37 2.03
CA PRO A 165 -8.23 -21.57 3.40
C PRO A 165 -7.55 -20.65 4.43
N TYR A 166 -6.26 -20.38 4.25
CA TYR A 166 -5.49 -19.50 5.12
C TYR A 166 -5.85 -18.02 4.92
N GLY A 167 -6.00 -17.56 3.67
CA GLY A 167 -6.43 -16.19 3.39
C GLY A 167 -7.85 -15.92 3.88
N LEU A 168 -8.77 -16.87 3.67
CA LEU A 168 -10.12 -16.81 4.22
C LEU A 168 -10.11 -16.77 5.76
N LEU A 169 -9.26 -17.57 6.41
CA LEU A 169 -9.10 -17.53 7.87
C LEU A 169 -8.65 -16.13 8.33
N VAL A 170 -7.66 -15.53 7.67
CA VAL A 170 -7.20 -14.17 7.97
C VAL A 170 -8.35 -13.15 7.80
N ILE A 171 -9.11 -13.24 6.72
CA ILE A 171 -10.26 -12.36 6.47
C ILE A 171 -11.32 -12.53 7.57
N VAL A 172 -11.69 -13.76 7.90
CA VAL A 172 -12.69 -14.06 8.95
C VAL A 172 -12.26 -13.55 10.31
N VAL A 173 -10.98 -13.73 10.67
CA VAL A 173 -10.44 -13.19 11.93
C VAL A 173 -10.53 -11.67 11.95
N ASN A 174 -10.14 -10.99 10.88
CA ASN A 174 -10.20 -9.52 10.80
C ASN A 174 -11.65 -8.99 10.79
N VAL A 175 -12.56 -9.62 10.04
CA VAL A 175 -13.99 -9.29 10.06
C VAL A 175 -14.59 -9.54 11.45
N GLY A 176 -14.22 -10.65 12.10
CA GLY A 176 -14.62 -10.96 13.47
C GLY A 176 -14.13 -9.94 14.48
N LEU A 177 -12.89 -9.44 14.34
CA LEU A 177 -12.35 -8.36 15.15
C LEU A 177 -13.14 -7.06 14.96
N ILE A 178 -13.43 -6.68 13.72
CA ILE A 178 -14.23 -5.48 13.40
C ILE A 178 -15.67 -5.62 13.94
N TYR A 179 -16.30 -6.78 13.78
CA TYR A 179 -17.63 -7.04 14.31
C TYR A 179 -17.65 -6.99 15.83
N GLY A 180 -16.66 -7.62 16.48
CA GLY A 180 -16.46 -7.55 17.92
C GLY A 180 -16.31 -6.11 18.42
N LEU A 181 -15.62 -5.27 17.64
CA LEU A 181 -15.48 -3.84 17.88
C LEU A 181 -16.83 -3.13 17.87
N ILE A 182 -17.61 -3.28 16.81
CA ILE A 182 -18.94 -2.67 16.69
C ILE A 182 -19.86 -3.14 17.83
N TYR A 183 -19.84 -4.44 18.14
CA TYR A 183 -20.66 -5.01 19.21
C TYR A 183 -20.29 -4.45 20.60
N PHE A 184 -18.99 -4.38 20.91
CA PHE A 184 -18.53 -3.86 22.20
C PHE A 184 -18.87 -2.38 22.37
N PHE A 185 -18.67 -1.54 21.35
CA PHE A 185 -19.05 -0.13 21.39
C PHE A 185 -20.57 0.07 21.57
N LYS A 186 -21.40 -0.71 20.88
CA LYS A 186 -22.86 -0.68 21.07
C LYS A 186 -23.28 -1.13 22.48
N LYS A 187 -22.58 -2.09 23.06
CA LYS A 187 -22.87 -2.61 24.41
C LYS A 187 -22.51 -1.61 25.50
N ASP A 188 -21.39 -0.91 25.37
CA ASP A 188 -20.99 0.13 26.31
C ASP A 188 -21.88 1.37 26.21
N GLY A 189 -22.35 1.72 25.00
CA GLY A 189 -23.35 2.78 24.81
C GLY A 189 -24.68 2.46 25.51
N LYS A 190 -25.21 1.25 25.32
CA LYS A 190 -26.44 0.80 25.98
C LYS A 190 -26.33 0.74 27.51
N LYS A 191 -25.16 0.38 28.05
CA LYS A 191 -24.95 0.34 29.49
C LYS A 191 -25.00 1.72 30.12
N LYS A 192 -24.39 2.73 29.47
CA LYS A 192 -24.45 4.11 29.93
C LYS A 192 -25.87 4.67 29.87
N GLU A 193 -26.63 4.34 28.82
CA GLU A 193 -28.02 4.76 28.67
C GLU A 193 -28.94 4.13 29.73
N LEU A 194 -28.72 2.85 30.06
CA LEU A 194 -29.44 2.16 31.14
C LEU A 194 -29.10 2.71 32.54
N GLU A 195 -27.82 3.02 32.81
CA GLU A 195 -27.41 3.64 34.09
C GLU A 195 -28.01 5.05 34.26
N VAL A 196 -28.06 5.86 33.21
CA VAL A 196 -28.67 7.21 33.24
C VAL A 196 -30.19 7.15 33.46
N CYS A 197 -30.89 6.21 32.81
CA CYS A 197 -32.32 6.02 33.06
C CYS A 197 -32.62 5.49 34.46
N GLU A 198 -31.74 4.66 35.05
CA GLU A 198 -31.91 4.21 36.44
C GLU A 198 -31.71 5.37 37.42
N GLU A 199 -30.73 6.24 37.17
CA GLU A 199 -30.41 7.41 38.01
C GLU A 199 -31.51 8.49 37.94
N GLU A 200 -32.02 8.82 36.75
CA GLU A 200 -33.17 9.75 36.57
C GLU A 200 -34.45 9.23 37.23
N VAL A 201 -34.68 7.92 37.21
CA VAL A 201 -35.86 7.31 37.86
C VAL A 201 -35.71 7.30 39.38
N THR A 202 -34.51 7.11 39.93
CA THR A 202 -34.30 7.21 41.37
C THR A 202 -34.43 8.63 41.89
N ASP A 203 -33.93 9.62 41.16
CA ASP A 203 -34.03 11.03 41.56
C ASP A 203 -35.49 11.53 41.51
N ALA A 204 -36.26 11.10 40.50
CA ALA A 204 -37.69 11.43 40.42
C ALA A 204 -38.55 10.77 41.51
N VAL A 205 -38.14 9.61 42.03
CA VAL A 205 -38.86 8.89 43.11
C VAL A 205 -38.54 9.46 44.50
N ASP A 206 -37.42 10.15 44.66
CA ASP A 206 -37.07 10.80 45.91
C ASP A 206 -37.60 12.25 46.00
N GLU A 207 -37.77 12.97 44.88
CA GLU A 207 -38.47 14.27 44.87
C GLU A 207 -39.97 14.18 45.19
N ASP A 208 -40.65 13.11 44.79
CA ASP A 208 -42.11 12.95 44.99
C ASP A 208 -42.48 12.64 46.46
N LYS A 209 -41.52 12.12 47.26
CA LYS A 209 -41.73 11.83 48.70
C LYS A 209 -41.62 13.06 49.59
N ASP A 210 -40.97 14.11 49.13
CA ASP A 210 -40.80 15.35 49.89
C ASP A 210 -41.96 16.33 49.71
N HIS A 211 -42.89 16.06 48.77
CA HIS A 211 -44.02 16.95 48.49
C HIS A 211 -45.37 16.55 49.13
N ASP A 212 -45.45 15.38 49.77
CA ASP A 212 -46.68 14.86 50.41
C ASP A 212 -46.73 15.07 51.95
N VAL A 213 -45.82 15.89 52.51
CA VAL A 213 -45.82 16.24 53.94
C VAL A 213 -46.00 17.75 54.13
N GLU A 214 -47.23 18.23 53.96
CA GLU A 214 -47.70 19.49 54.56
C GLU A 214 -49.15 19.39 55.05
#